data_AF-X6LD05-F1
#
_entry.id   AF-X6LD05-F1
#
_cell.length_a   1.000
_cell.length_b   1.000
_cell.length_c   1.000
_cell.angle_alpha   90.00
_cell.angle_beta   90.00
_cell.angle_gamma   90.00
#
_symmetry.space_group_name_H-M   'P 1'
#
loop_
_entity.id
_entity.type
_entity.pdbx_description
1 polymer ?
#
loop_
_entity_poly.entity_id
_entity_poly.type
_entity_poly.pdbx_seq_one_letter_code
_entity_poly.pdbx_strand_id
1 'polypeptide(L)'
;KRKFKNGPIRILCGISQFSKRERLSGWKEDYESPKKKSIENELNKWKIQIRLEQDKYSPAVQCLNEEDVELFFETVLPGEDCLRVN
;
A
#
# COMPACT_ATOMS: atom_id res chain seq x y z
N LYS A 1 13.98 13.48 8.77
CA LYS A 1 14.18 12.55 7.64
C LYS A 1 14.59 11.15 8.08
N ARG A 2 13.61 10.36 8.52
CA ARG A 2 13.77 8.94 8.77
C ARG A 2 13.69 8.24 7.41
N LYS A 3 14.85 7.94 6.80
CA LYS A 3 14.86 7.14 5.58
C LYS A 3 14.51 5.68 5.90
N PHE A 4 13.48 5.14 5.27
CA PHE A 4 13.18 3.71 5.34
C PHE A 4 14.35 2.94 4.74
N LYS A 5 15.02 2.11 5.57
CA LYS A 5 16.23 1.37 5.17
C LYS A 5 15.98 0.36 4.04
N ASN A 6 14.72 -0.02 3.81
CA ASN A 6 14.34 -1.15 2.96
C ASN A 6 13.45 -0.75 1.76
N GLY A 7 13.40 0.53 1.41
CA GLY A 7 12.53 1.04 0.34
C GLY A 7 11.06 1.14 0.75
N PRO A 8 10.12 1.14 -0.21
CA PRO A 8 8.70 1.38 0.07
C PRO A 8 8.09 0.22 0.86
N ILE A 9 7.06 0.52 1.64
CA ILE A 9 6.27 -0.52 2.33
C ILE A 9 5.43 -1.25 1.28
N ARG A 10 5.64 -2.56 1.13
CA ARG A 10 5.00 -3.41 0.11
C ARG A 10 3.90 -4.26 0.74
N ILE A 11 2.73 -4.28 0.12
CA ILE A 11 1.55 -5.04 0.53
C ILE A 11 1.22 -6.03 -0.59
N LEU A 12 1.20 -7.33 -0.26
CA LEU A 12 0.77 -8.37 -1.19
C LEU A 12 -0.75 -8.45 -1.21
N CYS A 13 -1.33 -8.04 -2.33
CA CYS A 13 -2.77 -7.98 -2.55
C CYS A 13 -3.29 -9.18 -3.38
N GLY A 14 -2.44 -10.15 -3.73
CA GLY A 14 -2.86 -11.36 -4.46
C GLY A 14 -3.61 -12.42 -3.61
N ILE A 15 -4.40 -13.27 -4.26
CA ILE A 15 -4.87 -14.58 -3.76
C ILE A 15 -3.66 -15.51 -3.49
N SER A 16 -3.77 -16.40 -2.50
CA SER A 16 -2.70 -17.32 -2.08
C SER A 16 -2.04 -18.16 -3.19
N GLN A 17 -2.71 -18.35 -4.34
CA GLN A 17 -2.15 -19.04 -5.52
C GLN A 17 -1.02 -18.27 -6.21
N PHE A 18 -0.85 -16.96 -5.91
CA PHE A 18 0.18 -16.10 -6.49
C PHE A 18 1.50 -16.09 -5.69
N SER A 19 1.62 -16.88 -4.61
CA SER A 19 2.89 -17.10 -3.91
C SER A 19 3.89 -17.93 -4.75
N LYS A 20 3.38 -18.66 -5.76
CA LYS A 20 4.22 -19.36 -6.74
C LYS A 20 4.53 -18.40 -7.89
N ARG A 21 5.81 -18.02 -7.98
CA ARG A 21 6.46 -17.12 -8.95
C ARG A 21 6.21 -17.45 -10.44
N GLU A 22 5.47 -18.51 -10.75
CA GLU A 22 5.42 -19.18 -12.06
C GLU A 22 4.27 -18.75 -12.98
N ARG A 23 3.33 -17.91 -12.56
CA ARG A 23 2.22 -17.46 -13.44
C ARG A 23 2.30 -15.98 -13.79
N LEU A 24 3.40 -15.60 -14.44
CA LEU A 24 3.58 -14.28 -15.06
C LEU A 24 2.91 -14.17 -16.44
N SER A 25 2.46 -15.26 -17.06
CA SER A 25 1.94 -15.24 -18.44
C SER A 25 0.43 -15.01 -18.56
N GLY A 26 -0.28 -14.75 -17.45
CA GLY A 26 -1.75 -14.66 -17.41
C GLY A 26 -2.30 -13.33 -16.89
N TRP A 27 -1.46 -12.31 -16.69
CA TRP A 27 -1.93 -11.02 -16.22
C TRP A 27 -2.80 -10.36 -17.28
N LYS A 28 -4.06 -10.06 -16.95
CA LYS A 28 -4.72 -8.91 -17.57
C LYS A 28 -4.09 -7.67 -16.96
N GLU A 29 -3.69 -6.72 -17.80
CA GLU A 29 -3.18 -5.41 -17.37
C GLU A 29 -4.13 -4.71 -16.39
N ASP A 30 -5.43 -5.04 -16.46
CA ASP A 30 -6.49 -4.53 -15.59
C ASP A 30 -6.75 -5.36 -14.32
N TYR A 31 -5.81 -6.20 -13.87
CA TYR A 31 -6.00 -6.98 -12.63
C TYR A 31 -6.05 -6.05 -11.42
N GLU A 32 -7.26 -5.69 -11.00
CA GLU A 32 -7.49 -5.03 -9.72
C GLU A 32 -7.61 -6.07 -8.61
N SER A 33 -6.71 -5.99 -7.63
CA SER A 33 -6.78 -6.89 -6.49
C SER A 33 -8.08 -6.65 -5.70
N PRO A 34 -8.80 -7.72 -5.29
CA PRO A 34 -9.97 -7.59 -4.42
C PRO A 34 -9.66 -6.93 -3.06
N LYS A 35 -8.38 -6.93 -2.63
CA LYS A 35 -7.94 -6.30 -1.38
C LYS A 35 -7.54 -4.84 -1.53
N LYS A 36 -7.26 -4.38 -2.75
CA LYS A 36 -6.81 -3.00 -3.02
C LYS A 36 -7.80 -1.98 -2.47
N LYS A 37 -9.08 -2.14 -2.84
CA LYS A 37 -10.17 -1.26 -2.37
C LYS A 37 -10.32 -1.24 -0.84
N SER A 38 -10.11 -2.38 -0.19
CA SER A 38 -10.14 -2.44 1.28
C SER A 38 -8.99 -1.65 1.90
N ILE A 39 -7.79 -1.71 1.31
CA ILE A 39 -6.63 -0.95 1.78
C ILE A 39 -6.86 0.54 1.55
N GLU A 40 -7.33 0.94 0.38
CA GLU A 40 -7.67 2.34 0.08
C GLU A 40 -8.73 2.88 1.06
N ASN A 41 -9.77 2.09 1.35
CA ASN A 41 -10.78 2.47 2.33
C ASN A 41 -10.22 2.66 3.74
N GLU A 42 -9.24 1.85 4.17
CA GLU A 42 -8.56 2.05 5.44
C GLU A 42 -7.67 3.29 5.41
N LEU A 43 -6.86 3.48 4.37
CA LEU A 43 -5.98 4.66 4.22
C LEU A 43 -6.77 5.98 4.19
N ASN A 44 -7.97 5.98 3.63
CA ASN A 44 -8.85 7.16 3.63
C ASN A 44 -9.34 7.56 5.03
N LYS A 45 -9.22 6.68 6.03
CA LYS A 45 -9.53 7.00 7.43
C LYS A 45 -8.36 7.64 8.16
N TRP A 46 -7.18 7.71 7.55
CA TRP A 46 -5.97 8.22 8.19
C TRP A 46 -5.89 9.73 8.04
N LYS A 47 -5.24 10.41 8.99
CA LYS A 47 -5.11 11.88 8.98
C LYS A 47 -4.28 12.41 7.80
N ILE A 48 -3.30 11.62 7.36
CA ILE A 48 -2.51 11.92 6.17
C ILE A 48 -2.91 10.92 5.10
N GLN A 49 -3.30 11.43 3.94
CA GLN A 49 -3.59 10.59 2.79
C GLN A 49 -2.29 9.98 2.28
N ILE A 50 -2.19 8.65 2.34
CA ILE A 50 -1.05 7.90 1.80
C ILE A 50 -1.48 7.31 0.46
N ARG A 51 -0.76 7.64 -0.61
CA ARG A 51 -1.03 7.07 -1.94
C ARG A 51 -0.59 5.61 -2.00
N LEU A 52 -1.44 4.82 -2.64
CA LEU A 52 -1.15 3.43 -2.99
C LEU A 52 -0.71 3.36 -4.45
N GLU A 53 0.51 2.88 -4.69
CA GLU A 53 1.12 2.76 -6.01
C GLU A 53 1.29 1.28 -6.38
N GLN A 54 1.12 0.94 -7.64
CA GLN A 54 1.39 -0.43 -8.08
C GLN A 54 2.89 -0.68 -8.22
N ASP A 55 3.36 -1.84 -7.76
CA ASP A 55 4.74 -2.26 -7.91
C ASP A 55 5.08 -2.49 -9.40
N LYS A 56 6.27 -2.03 -9.81
CA LYS A 56 6.74 -2.12 -11.20
C LYS A 56 6.97 -3.55 -11.69
N TYR A 57 7.22 -4.49 -10.78
CA TYR A 57 7.59 -5.87 -11.11
C TYR A 57 6.43 -6.85 -10.88
N SER A 58 5.43 -6.48 -10.07
CA SER A 58 4.32 -7.36 -9.75
C SER A 58 2.99 -6.60 -9.59
N PRO A 59 1.99 -6.86 -10.44
CA PRO A 59 0.67 -6.23 -10.31
C PRO A 59 -0.08 -6.63 -9.03
N ALA A 60 0.26 -7.79 -8.45
CA ALA A 60 -0.30 -8.23 -7.17
C ALA A 60 0.32 -7.53 -5.97
N VAL A 61 1.38 -6.73 -6.15
CA VAL A 61 2.00 -5.97 -5.07
C VAL A 61 1.63 -4.50 -5.21
N GLN A 62 1.15 -3.95 -4.11
CA GLN A 62 0.88 -2.53 -3.96
C GLN A 62 1.91 -1.95 -2.97
N CYS A 63 2.35 -0.74 -3.21
CA CYS A 63 3.37 -0.03 -2.44
C CYS A 63 2.75 1.23 -1.84
N LEU A 64 3.04 1.51 -0.58
CA LEU A 64 2.74 2.83 -0.01
C LEU A 64 3.79 3.82 -0.52
N ASN A 65 3.35 4.98 -0.99
CA ASN A 65 4.25 6.04 -1.44
C ASN A 65 5.18 6.46 -0.27
N GLU A 66 6.49 6.49 -0.52
CA GLU A 66 7.49 6.71 0.53
C GLU A 66 7.41 8.11 1.15
N GLU A 67 7.16 9.13 0.34
CA GLU A 67 7.10 10.53 0.80
C GLU A 67 5.88 10.74 1.70
N ASP A 68 4.74 10.18 1.32
CA ASP A 68 3.51 10.28 2.12
C ASP A 68 3.65 9.54 3.45
N VAL A 69 4.30 8.37 3.44
CA VAL A 69 4.59 7.60 4.65
C VAL A 69 5.59 8.35 5.54
N GLU A 70 6.66 8.92 4.97
CA GLU A 70 7.61 9.75 5.74
C GLU A 70 6.90 10.94 6.37
N LEU A 71 6.05 11.64 5.61
CA LEU A 71 5.24 12.74 6.10
C LEU A 71 4.32 12.30 7.25
N PHE A 72 3.65 11.16 7.14
CA PHE A 72 2.81 10.60 8.20
C PHE A 72 3.61 10.42 9.50
N PHE A 73 4.77 9.77 9.47
CA PHE A 73 5.56 9.54 10.68
C PHE A 73 6.23 10.81 11.24
N GLU A 74 6.42 11.85 10.43
CA GLU A 74 6.94 13.14 10.88
C GLU A 74 5.85 14.04 11.47
N THR A 75 4.59 13.91 11.03
CA THR A 75 3.50 14.83 11.41
C THR A 75 2.50 14.26 12.42
N VAL A 76 2.28 12.95 12.41
CA VAL A 76 1.24 12.29 13.21
C VAL A 76 1.84 11.77 14.50
N LEU A 77 1.25 12.19 15.63
CA LEU A 77 1.63 11.69 16.94
C LEU A 77 1.16 10.23 17.13
N PRO A 78 1.88 9.41 17.92
CA PRO A 78 1.43 8.07 18.25
C PRO A 78 0.01 8.07 18.88
N GLY A 79 -0.88 7.22 18.38
CA GLY A 79 -2.28 7.13 18.83
C GLY A 79 -3.22 8.17 18.24
N GLU A 80 -2.73 9.01 17.33
CA GLU A 80 -3.50 10.04 16.64
C GLU A 80 -3.54 9.83 15.11
N ASP A 81 -3.39 8.60 14.67
CA ASP A 81 -3.25 8.16 13.28
C ASP A 81 -4.51 8.30 12.44
N CYS A 82 -5.67 8.03 13.04
CA CYS A 82 -6.96 8.09 12.36
C CYS A 82 -7.61 9.48 12.46
N LEU A 83 -8.38 9.83 11.43
CA LEU A 83 -9.38 10.90 11.48
C LEU A 83 -10.32 10.60 12.64
N ARG A 84 -10.57 11.59 13.50
CA ARG A 84 -11.59 11.46 14.54
C ARG A 84 -12.94 11.31 13.85
N VAL A 85 -13.58 10.17 14.03
CA VAL A 85 -14.98 9.98 13.63
C VAL A 85 -15.80 10.76 14.66
N ASN A 86 -16.36 11.90 14.25
CA ASN A 86 -17.36 12.61 15.04
C ASN A 86 -18.65 11.81 15.14
#